data_AF-A0A1B1E5C3-F1
#
_entry.id   AF-A0A1B1E5C3-F1
#
_cell.length_a   1.000
_cell.length_b   1.000
_cell.length_c   1.000
_cell.angle_alpha   90.00
_cell.angle_beta   90.00
_cell.angle_gamma   90.00
#
_symmetry.space_group_name_H-M   'P 1'
#
loop_
_entity.id
_entity.type
_entity.pdbx_description
1 polymer ?
#
loop_
_entity_poly.entity_id
_entity_poly.type
_entity_poly.pdbx_seq_one_letter_code
_entity_poly.pdbx_strand_id
1 'polypeptide(L)'
;MSVPTLSNKPENIDLLVLPPGEKKVSCEISEKGDCNIFTIKLEDHTIGNLIKQALCQDPQVTFAAYRQPHPLQNTIEITIKPKGYAGVKLLSDNVNSLLSDVSQLRETFKVIKINGRKKKKVKKVQRYKDKSVYYADE
;
A
#
# COMPACT_ATOMS: atom_id res chain seq x y z
N MET A 1 26.59 -8.86 9.89
CA MET A 1 27.15 -10.08 9.27
C MET A 1 26.22 -11.21 9.67
N SER A 2 25.43 -11.75 8.75
CA SER A 2 24.62 -12.95 9.02
C SER A 2 25.58 -14.10 9.36
N VAL A 3 25.28 -14.82 10.44
CA VAL A 3 26.03 -16.04 10.81
C VAL A 3 25.75 -17.08 9.72
N PRO A 4 26.76 -17.78 9.18
CA PRO A 4 26.52 -18.83 8.20
C PRO A 4 25.72 -19.95 8.88
N THR A 5 24.44 -20.10 8.52
CA THR A 5 23.65 -21.26 8.91
C THR A 5 23.99 -22.42 7.98
N LEU A 6 24.00 -23.65 8.50
CA LEU A 6 24.34 -24.89 7.76
C LEU A 6 23.30 -25.25 6.67
N SER A 7 22.36 -24.35 6.35
CA SER A 7 21.19 -24.59 5.54
C SER A 7 21.13 -23.57 4.39
N ASN A 8 20.75 -24.01 3.19
CA ASN A 8 20.55 -23.15 2.01
C ASN A 8 19.25 -22.31 2.09
N LYS A 9 18.68 -22.15 3.28
CA LYS A 9 17.47 -21.37 3.49
C LYS A 9 17.88 -19.92 3.76
N PRO A 10 17.34 -18.94 3.01
CA PRO A 10 17.57 -17.53 3.32
C PRO A 10 17.01 -17.18 4.71
N GLU A 11 17.68 -16.27 5.40
CA GLU A 11 17.23 -15.84 6.72
C GLU A 11 15.97 -14.98 6.61
N ASN A 12 15.06 -15.09 7.58
CA ASN A 12 13.80 -14.33 7.54
C ASN A 12 14.03 -12.81 7.61
N ILE A 13 15.15 -12.37 8.22
CA ILE A 13 15.51 -10.95 8.33
C ILE A 13 15.86 -10.33 6.97
N ASP A 14 16.38 -11.13 6.03
CA ASP A 14 16.77 -10.67 4.69
C ASP A 14 15.55 -10.27 3.85
N LEU A 15 14.35 -10.72 4.25
CA LEU A 15 13.10 -10.33 3.63
C LEU A 15 12.65 -8.91 4.02
N LEU A 16 13.16 -8.38 5.13
CA LEU A 16 12.70 -7.12 5.74
C LEU A 16 13.77 -6.01 5.74
N VAL A 17 15.04 -6.38 5.85
CA VAL A 17 16.14 -5.44 6.05
C VAL A 17 17.04 -5.39 4.83
N LEU A 18 17.23 -4.19 4.27
CA LEU A 18 18.16 -4.01 3.17
C LEU A 18 19.61 -4.28 3.63
N PRO A 19 20.43 -4.96 2.81
CA PRO A 19 21.86 -5.07 3.05
C PRO A 19 22.53 -3.69 3.08
N PRO A 20 23.62 -3.54 3.87
CA PRO A 20 24.33 -2.27 3.96
C PRO A 20 24.91 -1.87 2.60
N GLY A 21 24.59 -0.65 2.15
CA GLY A 21 25.08 -0.08 0.88
C GLY A 21 24.11 -0.22 -0.30
N GLU A 22 23.00 -0.95 -0.16
CA GLU A 22 21.99 -1.04 -1.21
C GLU A 22 20.94 0.07 -1.11
N LYS A 23 20.49 0.57 -2.27
CA LYS A 23 19.36 1.52 -2.35
C LYS A 23 18.04 0.76 -2.42
N LYS A 24 17.02 1.26 -1.71
CA LYS A 24 15.65 0.70 -1.75
C LYS A 24 15.02 0.82 -3.13
N VAL A 25 15.21 1.97 -3.77
CA VAL A 25 14.67 2.29 -5.09
C VAL A 25 15.82 2.68 -6.00
N SER A 26 15.93 2.04 -7.16
CA SER A 26 16.76 2.50 -8.27
C SER A 26 15.87 2.83 -9.47
N CYS A 27 16.33 3.78 -10.29
CA CYS A 27 15.65 4.20 -11.51
C CYS A 27 16.61 4.03 -12.67
N GLU A 28 16.18 3.31 -13.69
CA GLU A 28 16.90 3.09 -14.92
C GLU A 28 16.03 3.55 -16.09
N ILE A 29 16.64 4.26 -17.03
CA ILE A 29 15.96 4.67 -18.26
C ILE A 29 16.18 3.54 -19.26
N SER A 30 15.10 3.07 -19.88
CA SER A 30 15.15 2.02 -20.90
C SER A 30 16.02 2.47 -22.09
N GLU A 31 16.66 1.53 -22.78
CA GLU A 31 17.51 1.79 -23.96
C GLU A 31 16.79 2.59 -25.06
N LYS A 32 15.46 2.42 -25.17
CA LYS A 32 14.62 3.17 -26.12
C LYS A 32 14.37 4.62 -25.71
N GLY A 33 14.76 5.03 -24.50
CA GLY A 33 14.62 6.39 -23.95
C GLY A 33 13.20 6.78 -23.49
N ASP A 34 12.18 6.01 -23.90
CA ASP A 34 10.78 6.35 -23.65
C ASP A 34 10.25 5.97 -22.25
N CYS A 35 10.86 4.96 -21.62
CA CYS A 35 10.32 4.31 -20.44
C CYS A 35 11.30 4.41 -19.26
N ASN A 36 10.75 4.64 -18.06
CA ASN A 36 11.49 4.59 -16.81
C ASN A 36 11.16 3.28 -16.09
N ILE A 37 12.18 2.55 -15.67
CA ILE A 37 12.08 1.29 -14.95
C ILE A 37 12.54 1.56 -13.51
N PHE A 38 11.62 1.39 -12.57
CA PHE A 38 11.88 1.53 -11.14
C PHE A 38 12.02 0.15 -10.52
N THR A 39 13.18 -0.15 -9.96
CA THR A 39 13.42 -1.39 -9.22
C THR A 39 13.30 -1.09 -7.73
N ILE A 40 12.32 -1.72 -7.08
CA ILE A 40 12.06 -1.55 -5.65
C ILE A 40 12.39 -2.86 -4.95
N LYS A 41 13.41 -2.83 -4.09
CA LYS A 41 13.89 -3.98 -3.32
C LYS A 41 13.07 -4.19 -2.06
N LEU A 42 13.00 -5.42 -1.58
CA LEU A 42 12.25 -5.86 -0.40
C LEU A 42 10.80 -5.36 -0.38
N GLU A 43 10.14 -5.41 -1.53
CA GLU A 43 8.72 -5.15 -1.67
C GLU A 43 8.11 -6.24 -2.55
N ASP A 44 6.79 -6.37 -2.49
CA ASP A 44 6.04 -7.42 -3.16
C ASP A 44 4.84 -6.85 -3.93
N HIS A 45 3.93 -7.74 -4.32
CA HIS A 45 2.70 -7.41 -5.04
C HIS A 45 1.79 -6.42 -4.32
N THR A 46 1.92 -6.23 -2.99
CA THR A 46 1.05 -5.34 -2.22
C THR A 46 1.19 -3.89 -2.71
N ILE A 47 2.41 -3.36 -2.67
CA ILE A 47 2.72 -2.01 -3.15
C ILE A 47 2.77 -1.99 -4.68
N GLY A 48 3.29 -3.04 -5.32
CA GLY A 48 3.40 -3.09 -6.78
C GLY A 48 2.04 -2.94 -7.48
N ASN A 49 1.04 -3.71 -7.06
CA ASN A 49 -0.30 -3.62 -7.64
C ASN A 49 -0.99 -2.29 -7.32
N LEU A 50 -0.84 -1.80 -6.08
CA LEU A 50 -1.44 -0.53 -5.65
C LEU A 50 -0.93 0.64 -6.51
N ILE A 51 0.39 0.76 -6.66
CA ILE A 51 1.01 1.83 -7.46
C ILE A 51 0.63 1.69 -8.93
N LYS A 52 0.64 0.47 -9.48
CA LYS A 52 0.24 0.23 -10.88
C LYS A 52 -1.18 0.71 -11.12
N GLN A 53 -2.11 0.43 -10.21
CA GLN A 53 -3.51 0.87 -10.34
C GLN A 53 -3.62 2.40 -10.36
N ALA A 54 -2.93 3.09 -9.46
CA ALA A 54 -2.91 4.55 -9.44
C ALA A 54 -2.33 5.14 -10.72
N LEU A 55 -1.18 4.63 -11.18
CA LEU A 55 -0.54 5.10 -12.40
C LEU A 55 -1.39 4.85 -13.66
N CYS A 56 -2.16 3.76 -13.71
CA CYS A 56 -3.08 3.53 -14.82
C CYS A 56 -4.26 4.51 -14.85
N GLN A 57 -4.59 5.16 -13.73
CA GLN A 57 -5.66 6.16 -13.66
C GLN A 57 -5.16 7.57 -14.03
N ASP A 58 -3.84 7.81 -13.99
CA ASP A 58 -3.26 9.10 -14.32
C ASP A 58 -3.23 9.34 -15.86
N PRO A 59 -3.85 10.41 -16.38
CA PRO A 59 -3.85 10.72 -17.81
C PRO A 59 -2.46 11.02 -18.40
N GLN A 60 -1.50 11.40 -17.56
CA GLN A 60 -0.12 11.70 -17.96
C GLN A 60 0.71 10.44 -18.23
N VAL A 61 0.19 9.26 -17.86
CA VAL A 61 0.81 7.97 -18.13
C VAL A 61 0.24 7.38 -19.40
N THR A 62 1.10 6.90 -20.30
CA THR A 62 0.68 6.10 -21.48
C THR A 62 0.64 4.62 -21.16
N PHE A 63 1.62 4.16 -20.38
CA PHE A 63 1.76 2.75 -20.01
C PHE A 63 2.32 2.65 -18.59
N ALA A 64 1.71 1.79 -17.78
CA ALA A 64 2.22 1.40 -16.49
C ALA A 64 2.02 -0.10 -16.29
N ALA A 65 3.09 -0.79 -15.94
CA ALA A 65 3.06 -2.19 -15.57
C ALA A 65 4.03 -2.43 -14.42
N TYR A 66 3.76 -3.46 -13.62
CA TYR A 66 4.72 -3.96 -12.66
C TYR A 66 4.91 -5.46 -12.87
N ARG A 67 6.10 -5.97 -12.53
CA ARG A 67 6.39 -7.40 -12.53
C ARG A 67 7.29 -7.74 -11.35
N GLN A 68 7.16 -8.97 -10.88
CA GLN A 68 8.15 -9.60 -10.00
C GLN A 68 8.98 -10.56 -10.87
N PRO A 69 10.28 -10.31 -11.09
CA PRO A 69 11.08 -11.10 -12.02
C PRO A 69 11.25 -12.55 -11.55
N HIS A 70 11.32 -12.77 -10.23
CA HIS A 70 11.42 -14.10 -9.65
C HIS A 70 10.72 -14.17 -8.28
N PRO A 71 9.95 -15.24 -7.97
CA PRO A 71 9.23 -15.36 -6.70
C PRO A 71 10.13 -15.45 -5.45
N LEU A 72 11.32 -16.03 -5.58
CA LEU A 72 12.29 -16.12 -4.46
C LEU A 72 12.98 -14.79 -4.13
N GLN A 73 12.82 -13.77 -4.97
CA GLN A 73 13.39 -12.46 -4.76
C GLN A 73 12.26 -11.47 -4.47
N ASN A 74 12.29 -10.85 -3.29
CA ASN A 74 11.37 -9.79 -2.94
C ASN A 74 11.83 -8.50 -3.63
N THR A 75 11.66 -8.42 -4.95
CA THR A 75 11.99 -7.25 -5.73
C THR A 75 10.92 -7.09 -6.79
N ILE A 76 10.43 -5.87 -6.95
CA ILE A 76 9.45 -5.54 -7.98
C ILE A 76 10.05 -4.51 -8.92
N GLU A 77 9.69 -4.63 -10.19
CA GLU A 77 10.05 -3.68 -11.23
C GLU A 77 8.78 -3.00 -11.73
N ILE A 78 8.76 -1.67 -11.71
CA ILE A 78 7.65 -0.86 -12.21
C ILE A 78 8.13 -0.14 -13.47
N THR A 79 7.52 -0.44 -14.61
CA THR A 79 7.80 0.25 -15.87
C THR A 79 6.74 1.32 -16.11
N ILE A 80 7.17 2.55 -16.33
CA ILE A 80 6.31 3.71 -16.57
C ILE A 80 6.73 4.39 -17.87
N LYS A 81 5.76 4.60 -18.76
CA LYS A 81 5.91 5.43 -19.97
C LYS A 81 5.15 6.75 -19.79
N PRO A 82 5.81 7.84 -19.38
CA PRO A 82 5.18 9.14 -19.21
C PRO A 82 4.97 9.89 -20.54
N LYS A 83 3.97 10.77 -20.61
CA LYS A 83 3.73 11.69 -21.74
C LYS A 83 4.46 13.01 -21.52
N GLY A 84 5.77 13.03 -21.71
CA GLY A 84 6.59 14.26 -21.62
C GLY A 84 6.85 14.78 -20.20
N TYR A 85 6.37 14.08 -19.16
CA TYR A 85 6.65 14.39 -17.75
C TYR A 85 7.80 13.53 -17.21
N ALA A 86 8.57 14.05 -16.26
CA ALA A 86 9.65 13.29 -15.64
C ALA A 86 9.09 12.11 -14.84
N GLY A 87 9.50 10.87 -15.17
CA GLY A 87 8.94 9.65 -14.58
C GLY A 87 9.09 9.58 -13.05
N VAL A 88 10.21 10.09 -12.52
CA VAL A 88 10.45 10.14 -11.06
C VAL A 88 9.41 11.02 -10.37
N LYS A 89 9.18 12.21 -10.92
CA LYS A 89 8.21 13.16 -10.37
C LYS A 89 6.79 12.60 -10.48
N LEU A 90 6.46 11.95 -11.59
CA LEU A 90 5.17 11.31 -11.80
C LEU A 90 4.86 10.27 -10.73
N LEU A 91 5.85 9.42 -10.42
CA LEU A 91 5.73 8.40 -9.40
C LEU A 91 5.56 9.02 -8.01
N SER A 92 6.34 10.05 -7.68
CA SER A 92 6.20 10.76 -6.39
C SER A 92 4.84 11.40 -6.23
N ASP A 93 4.32 12.09 -7.25
CA ASP A 93 3.01 12.74 -7.23
C ASP A 93 1.89 11.72 -7.00
N ASN A 94 1.94 10.59 -7.71
CA ASN A 94 0.97 9.50 -7.56
C ASN A 94 1.03 8.84 -6.17
N VAL A 95 2.22 8.61 -5.63
CA VAL A 95 2.39 8.05 -4.27
C VAL A 95 1.86 9.01 -3.21
N ASN A 96 2.07 10.32 -3.37
CA ASN A 96 1.53 11.34 -2.46
C ASN A 96 -0.01 11.38 -2.51
N SER A 97 -0.60 11.23 -3.69
CA SER A 97 -2.05 11.10 -3.85
C SER A 97 -2.59 9.87 -3.10
N LEU A 98 -1.97 8.70 -3.30
CA LEU A 98 -2.34 7.47 -2.59
C LEU A 98 -2.23 7.62 -1.06
N LEU A 99 -1.20 8.32 -0.57
CA LEU A 99 -1.04 8.56 0.86
C LEU A 99 -2.17 9.43 1.42
N SER A 100 -2.63 10.43 0.65
CA SER A 100 -3.80 11.24 1.00
C SER A 100 -5.07 10.38 1.07
N ASP A 101 -5.30 9.53 0.07
CA ASP A 101 -6.48 8.65 0.01
C ASP A 101 -6.54 7.69 1.21
N VAL A 102 -5.41 7.07 1.54
CA VAL A 102 -5.29 6.19 2.72
C VAL A 102 -5.52 6.96 4.02
N SER A 103 -5.05 8.20 4.10
CA SER A 103 -5.26 9.07 5.26
C SER A 103 -6.74 9.43 5.43
N GLN A 104 -7.44 9.77 4.35
CA GLN A 104 -8.87 10.02 4.35
C GLN A 104 -9.67 8.77 4.74
N LEU A 105 -9.30 7.61 4.20
CA LEU A 105 -9.93 6.33 4.54
C LEU A 105 -9.76 6.02 6.04
N ARG A 106 -8.58 6.27 6.60
CA ARG A 106 -8.32 6.09 8.03
C ARG A 106 -9.21 6.98 8.90
N GLU A 107 -9.39 8.25 8.52
CA GLU A 107 -10.20 9.21 9.25
C GLU A 107 -11.69 8.87 9.19
N THR A 108 -12.21 8.61 7.99
CA THR A 108 -13.60 8.20 7.78
C THR A 108 -13.92 6.92 8.55
N PHE A 109 -13.01 5.94 8.54
CA PHE A 109 -13.17 4.71 9.32
C PHE A 109 -13.22 4.97 10.83
N LYS A 110 -12.40 5.89 11.36
CA LYS A 110 -12.42 6.28 12.78
C LYS A 110 -13.76 6.89 13.18
N VAL A 111 -14.30 7.81 12.37
CA VAL A 111 -15.60 8.45 12.60
C VAL A 111 -16.74 7.42 12.60
N ILE A 112 -16.78 6.54 11.59
CA ILE A 112 -17.79 5.48 11.46
C ILE A 112 -17.75 4.54 12.68
N LYS A 113 -16.57 4.14 13.14
CA LYS A 113 -16.42 3.24 14.30
C LYS A 113 -16.96 3.88 15.59
N ILE A 114 -16.70 5.18 15.80
CA ILE A 114 -17.22 5.93 16.95
C ILE A 114 -18.74 6.04 16.87
N ASN A 115 -19.28 6.44 15.72
CA ASN A 115 -20.72 6.60 15.52
C ASN A 115 -21.48 5.26 15.63
N GLY A 116 -20.91 4.18 15.11
CA GLY A 116 -21.44 2.82 15.26
C GLY A 116 -21.48 2.35 16.72
N ARG A 117 -20.45 2.65 17.51
CA ARG A 117 -20.43 2.38 18.96
C ARG A 117 -21.50 3.18 19.70
N LYS A 118 -21.67 4.48 19.39
CA LYS A 118 -22.72 5.34 19.97
C LYS A 118 -24.12 4.81 19.67
N LYS A 119 -24.43 4.48 18.40
CA LYS A 119 -25.72 3.91 17.99
C LYS A 119 -26.05 2.61 18.74
N LYS A 120 -25.07 1.72 18.93
CA LYS A 120 -25.26 0.47 19.71
C LYS A 120 -25.55 0.75 21.19
N LYS A 121 -24.87 1.72 21.82
CA LYS A 121 -25.16 2.13 23.21
C LYS A 121 -26.57 2.69 23.35
N VAL A 122 -26.99 3.60 22.48
CA VAL A 122 -28.33 4.22 22.52
C VAL A 122 -29.43 3.15 22.37
N LYS A 123 -29.31 2.24 21.39
CA LYS A 123 -30.27 1.14 21.22
C LYS A 123 -30.32 0.18 22.42
N LYS A 124 -29.18 -0.05 23.09
CA LYS A 124 -29.13 -0.88 24.30
C LYS A 124 -29.87 -0.19 25.45
N VAL A 125 -29.62 1.09 25.70
CA VAL A 125 -30.30 1.87 26.75
C VAL A 125 -31.81 1.93 26.50
N GLN A 126 -32.23 2.17 25.26
CA GLN A 126 -33.66 2.19 24.92
C GLN A 126 -34.32 0.84 25.22
N ARG A 127 -33.70 -0.28 24.80
CA ARG A 127 -34.21 -1.63 25.14
C ARG A 127 -34.35 -1.89 26.64
N TYR A 128 -33.47 -1.36 27.49
CA TYR A 128 -33.61 -1.50 28.94
C TYR A 128 -34.78 -0.68 29.49
N LYS A 129 -34.97 0.56 28.99
CA LYS A 129 -36.12 1.40 29.35
C LYS A 129 -37.44 0.76 28.93
N ASP A 130 -37.52 0.31 27.68
CA ASP A 130 -38.72 -0.35 27.17
C ASP A 130 -39.06 -1.59 28.03
N LYS A 131 -38.06 -2.40 28.42
CA LYS A 131 -38.26 -3.54 29.32
C LYS A 131 -38.71 -3.17 30.73
N SER A 132 -38.23 -2.06 31.31
CA SER A 132 -38.61 -1.70 32.68
C SER A 132 -40.05 -1.19 32.76
N VAL A 133 -40.56 -0.56 31.70
CA VAL A 133 -41.96 -0.07 31.64
C VAL A 133 -42.96 -1.22 31.69
N TYR A 134 -42.67 -2.35 31.05
CA TYR A 134 -43.58 -3.53 31.05
C TYR A 134 -43.82 -4.16 32.42
N TYR A 135 -42.93 -3.96 33.40
CA TYR A 135 -43.07 -4.52 34.75
C TYR A 135 -43.56 -3.49 35.79
N ALA A 136 -43.89 -2.27 35.36
CA ALA A 136 -44.36 -1.21 36.25
C ALA A 136 -45.90 -1.12 36.33
N ASP A 137 -46.61 -1.83 35.45
CA ASP A 137 -48.07 -1.79 35.30
C ASP A 137 -48.78 -3.06 35.88
N GLU A 138 -48.07 -3.90 36.66
CA GLU A 138 -48.62 -5.00 37.50
C GLU A 138 -48.59 -4.62 38.99
#